data_AF-V6MEC5-F1
#
_entry.id   AF-V6MEC5-F1
#
_cell.length_a   1.000
_cell.length_b   1.000
_cell.length_c   1.000
_cell.angle_alpha   90.00
_cell.angle_beta   90.00
_cell.angle_gamma   90.00
#
_symmetry.space_group_name_H-M   'P 1'
#
loop_
_entity.id
_entity.type
_entity.pdbx_description
1 polymer ?
#
loop_
_entity_poly.entity_id
_entity_poly.type
_entity_poly.pdbx_seq_one_letter_code
_entity_poly.pdbx_strand_id
1 'polypeptide(L)'
;MKIISFRRETPFHEILRDLQGKIRAHKERKPWRCYEDMSCMCVSQQVYRLLHKHFERYQPTVEENLTVSVHAEEEIPWGVRYVGAQKRWKKGMGAGVKIGVIDTGISGEHYELKNRLKGGVDFVGGKRNGHGTHVAGIIVAEMNQRGIVGVSPESYIYDIRAFDEEGRSSLATILQAIHWSIDNQMDIINMSFGMPQYSEALARVIKKANDRGIVMVASAGNNGGEVEYPARYDQVIGVSAIDQNGKLASFSSRGRGANRKAPGVDILSTWPGNQFRKLNGTSMAAPHVTGLMALQMARRLPASKAEATV
;
A
#
# COMPACT_ATOMS: atom_id res chain seq x y z
N MET A 1 -1.30 16.19 -28.29
CA MET A 1 -1.70 17.52 -28.79
C MET A 1 -0.44 18.37 -28.84
N LYS A 2 -0.36 19.33 -29.76
CA LYS A 2 0.73 20.31 -29.83
C LYS A 2 0.18 21.68 -29.48
N ILE A 3 0.93 22.44 -28.71
CA ILE A 3 0.65 23.83 -28.40
C ILE A 3 1.57 24.65 -29.30
N ILE A 4 1.00 25.53 -30.11
CA ILE A 4 1.72 26.37 -31.07
C ILE A 4 1.48 27.82 -30.68
N SER A 5 2.53 28.48 -30.20
CA SER A 5 2.52 29.86 -29.73
C SER A 5 3.24 30.76 -30.75
N PHE A 6 2.58 31.82 -31.20
CA PHE A 6 3.08 32.73 -32.21
C PHE A 6 3.58 34.03 -31.59
N ARG A 7 4.65 34.60 -32.16
CA ARG A 7 5.20 35.89 -31.72
C ARG A 7 4.26 37.03 -32.08
N ARG A 8 4.27 38.09 -31.27
CA ARG A 8 3.37 39.27 -31.39
C ARG A 8 3.50 40.06 -32.70
N GLU A 9 4.57 39.85 -33.46
CA GLU A 9 4.88 40.62 -34.66
C GLU A 9 3.96 40.33 -35.85
N THR A 10 3.30 39.16 -35.87
CA THR A 10 2.28 38.83 -36.87
C THR A 10 0.91 38.73 -36.20
N PRO A 11 -0.12 39.47 -36.66
CA PRO A 11 -1.45 39.38 -36.06
C PRO A 11 -2.00 37.94 -36.15
N PHE A 12 -2.27 37.33 -35.00
CA PHE A 12 -2.70 35.93 -34.93
C PHE A 12 -3.96 35.63 -35.75
N HIS A 13 -4.86 36.60 -35.91
CA HIS A 13 -6.05 36.49 -36.76
C HIS A 13 -5.74 36.31 -38.26
N GLU A 14 -4.62 36.86 -38.76
CA GLU A 14 -4.15 36.66 -40.14
C GLU A 14 -3.59 35.25 -40.33
N ILE A 15 -2.84 34.76 -39.33
CA ILE A 15 -2.32 33.39 -39.28
C ILE A 15 -3.49 32.39 -39.31
N LEU A 16 -4.53 32.63 -38.51
CA LEU A 16 -5.73 31.80 -38.50
C LEU A 16 -6.44 31.79 -39.87
N ARG A 17 -6.52 32.94 -40.55
CA ARG A 17 -7.16 33.04 -41.87
C ARG A 17 -6.40 32.23 -42.93
N ASP A 18 -5.08 32.34 -42.98
CA ASP A 18 -4.23 31.56 -43.91
C ASP A 18 -4.36 30.05 -43.67
N LEU A 19 -4.32 29.62 -42.40
CA LEU A 19 -4.40 28.21 -42.05
C LEU A 19 -5.82 27.64 -42.24
N GLN A 20 -6.88 28.40 -41.97
CA GLN A 20 -8.27 27.98 -42.22
C GLN A 20 -8.49 27.67 -43.72
N GLY A 21 -7.88 28.45 -44.62
CA GLY A 21 -7.94 28.20 -46.06
C GLY A 21 -7.36 26.83 -46.45
N LYS A 22 -6.29 26.40 -45.78
CA LYS A 22 -5.60 25.13 -46.05
C LYS A 22 -6.30 23.91 -45.44
N ILE A 23 -7.00 24.11 -44.33
CA ILE A 23 -7.73 23.05 -43.62
C ILE A 23 -9.09 22.74 -44.21
N ARG A 24 -9.79 23.69 -44.83
CA ARG A 24 -11.08 23.42 -45.50
C ARG A 24 -10.98 22.35 -46.60
N ALA A 25 -9.77 22.03 -47.08
CA ALA A 25 -9.50 20.91 -47.98
C ALA A 25 -9.52 19.53 -47.30
N HIS A 26 -9.54 19.45 -45.96
CA HIS A 26 -9.41 18.21 -45.18
C HIS A 26 -10.59 18.07 -44.21
N LYS A 27 -11.33 16.95 -44.31
CA LYS A 27 -12.65 16.68 -43.68
C LYS A 27 -12.66 16.56 -42.14
N GLU A 28 -11.81 17.26 -41.39
CA GLU A 28 -11.84 17.22 -39.92
C GLU A 28 -12.77 18.29 -39.33
N ARG A 29 -13.69 17.87 -38.45
CA ARG A 29 -14.53 18.79 -37.66
C ARG A 29 -13.70 19.38 -36.50
N LYS A 30 -13.39 20.68 -36.58
CA LYS A 30 -12.67 21.50 -35.58
C LYS A 30 -11.24 20.99 -35.25
N PRO A 31 -10.27 21.21 -36.15
CA PRO A 31 -8.91 20.65 -36.02
C PRO A 31 -8.03 21.32 -34.95
N TRP A 32 -8.50 22.41 -34.33
CA TRP A 32 -7.78 23.10 -33.26
C TRP A 32 -8.69 23.83 -32.28
N ARG A 33 -8.12 24.17 -31.12
CA ARG A 33 -8.60 25.21 -30.21
C ARG A 33 -7.68 26.42 -30.29
N CYS A 34 -8.24 27.61 -30.46
CA CYS A 34 -7.48 28.85 -30.53
C CYS A 34 -7.69 29.68 -29.26
N TYR A 35 -6.63 30.37 -28.87
CA TYR A 35 -6.57 31.31 -27.77
C TYR A 35 -5.98 32.60 -28.33
N GLU A 36 -6.85 33.46 -28.86
CA GLU A 36 -6.44 34.65 -29.62
C GLU A 36 -5.71 35.68 -28.75
N ASP A 37 -6.16 35.84 -27.50
CA ASP A 37 -5.55 36.66 -26.45
C ASP A 37 -4.10 36.24 -26.13
N MET A 38 -3.81 34.94 -26.22
CA MET A 38 -2.48 34.36 -25.99
C MET A 38 -1.69 34.12 -27.27
N SER A 39 -2.25 34.45 -28.46
CA SER A 39 -1.66 34.14 -29.76
C SER A 39 -1.21 32.67 -29.88
N CYS A 40 -2.06 31.76 -29.40
CA CYS A 40 -1.74 30.35 -29.26
C CYS A 40 -2.85 29.45 -29.83
N MET A 41 -2.48 28.30 -30.40
CA MET A 41 -3.43 27.26 -30.77
C MET A 41 -2.98 25.86 -30.32
N CYS A 42 -3.96 25.05 -29.95
CA CYS A 42 -3.78 23.64 -29.65
C CYS A 42 -4.29 22.80 -30.83
N VAL A 43 -3.40 22.04 -31.46
CA VAL A 43 -3.72 21.15 -32.60
C VAL A 43 -3.50 19.68 -32.22
N SER A 44 -4.20 18.78 -32.91
CA SER A 44 -3.90 17.35 -32.81
C SER A 44 -2.51 17.04 -33.38
N GLN A 45 -1.93 15.91 -32.98
CA GLN A 45 -0.64 15.47 -33.54
C GLN A 45 -0.73 15.28 -35.07
N GLN A 46 -1.88 14.81 -35.55
CA GLN A 46 -2.16 14.59 -36.97
C GLN A 46 -2.19 15.91 -37.74
N VAL A 47 -2.90 16.92 -37.22
CA VAL A 47 -2.97 18.26 -37.82
C VAL A 47 -1.60 18.93 -37.82
N TYR A 48 -0.83 18.81 -36.73
CA TYR A 48 0.53 19.34 -36.68
C TYR A 48 1.42 18.71 -37.76
N ARG A 49 1.43 17.38 -37.90
CA ARG A 49 2.21 16.70 -38.95
C ARG A 49 1.87 17.19 -40.35
N LEU A 50 0.57 17.39 -40.63
CA LEU A 50 0.11 17.85 -41.94
C LEU A 50 0.55 19.29 -42.24
N LEU A 51 0.55 20.17 -41.25
CA LEU A 51 0.70 21.62 -41.45
C LEU A 51 1.99 22.21 -40.87
N HIS A 52 2.92 21.41 -40.33
CA HIS A 52 4.16 21.89 -39.70
C HIS A 52 4.93 22.90 -40.56
N LYS A 53 5.10 22.64 -41.86
CA LYS A 53 5.77 23.57 -42.80
C LYS A 53 5.07 24.92 -42.95
N HIS A 54 3.76 24.96 -42.75
CA HIS A 54 3.00 26.22 -42.76
C HIS A 54 3.15 26.97 -41.44
N PHE A 55 3.17 26.24 -40.32
CA PHE A 55 3.44 26.84 -39.01
C PHE A 55 4.85 27.46 -38.97
N GLU A 56 5.88 26.76 -39.46
CA GLU A 56 7.29 27.22 -39.46
C GLU A 56 7.51 28.58 -40.12
N ARG A 57 6.68 28.98 -41.08
CA ARG A 57 6.75 30.31 -41.73
C ARG A 57 6.60 31.46 -40.74
N TYR A 58 5.91 31.23 -39.64
CA TYR A 58 5.64 32.21 -38.60
C TYR A 58 6.59 32.08 -37.39
N GLN A 59 7.63 31.25 -37.50
CA GLN A 59 8.62 30.98 -36.45
C GLN A 59 7.99 30.74 -35.06
N PRO A 60 7.01 29.82 -34.94
CA PRO A 60 6.29 29.61 -33.70
C PRO A 60 7.15 28.86 -32.69
N THR A 61 6.84 29.06 -31.42
CA THR A 61 7.27 28.13 -30.37
C THR A 61 6.31 26.95 -30.37
N VAL A 62 6.83 25.74 -30.53
CA VAL A 62 6.04 24.51 -30.52
C VAL A 62 6.35 23.72 -29.26
N GLU A 63 5.34 23.52 -28.44
CA GLU A 63 5.44 22.78 -27.18
C GLU A 63 4.62 21.48 -27.27
N GLU A 64 5.13 20.44 -26.62
CA GLU A 64 4.32 19.25 -26.37
C GLU A 64 3.22 19.62 -25.36
N ASN A 65 2.01 19.11 -25.58
CA ASN A 65 0.97 19.22 -24.55
C ASN A 65 1.35 18.33 -23.37
N LEU A 66 1.91 18.94 -22.34
CA LEU A 66 2.33 18.27 -21.12
C LEU A 66 1.10 17.88 -20.29
N THR A 67 1.10 16.65 -19.79
CA THR A 67 0.16 16.24 -18.76
C THR A 67 0.66 16.77 -17.43
N VAL A 68 0.01 17.79 -16.90
CA VAL A 68 0.26 18.28 -15.54
C VAL A 68 -0.55 17.42 -14.58
N SER A 69 0.13 16.74 -13.66
CA SER A 69 -0.50 15.95 -12.61
C SER A 69 -0.53 16.74 -11.31
N VAL A 70 -1.60 16.62 -10.54
CA VAL A 70 -1.63 17.12 -9.15
C VAL A 70 -0.59 16.33 -8.37
N HIS A 71 0.37 17.01 -7.72
CA HIS A 71 1.29 16.37 -6.79
C HIS A 71 0.49 15.89 -5.57
N ALA A 72 0.02 14.63 -5.59
CA ALA A 72 -0.39 13.96 -4.38
C ALA A 72 0.89 13.52 -3.67
N GLU A 73 1.36 14.31 -2.68
CA GLU A 73 2.51 13.89 -1.88
C GLU A 73 2.16 12.58 -1.15
N GLU A 74 3.10 11.62 -1.16
CA GLU A 74 3.04 10.42 -0.34
C GLU A 74 3.14 10.80 1.13
N GLU A 75 2.10 10.50 1.91
CA GLU A 75 2.11 10.70 3.35
C GLU A 75 2.80 9.52 4.03
N ILE A 76 3.89 9.76 4.74
CA ILE A 76 4.48 8.76 5.63
C ILE A 76 3.70 8.78 6.95
N PRO A 77 2.87 7.75 7.24
CA PRO A 77 2.01 7.79 8.41
C PRO A 77 2.82 7.93 9.69
N TRP A 78 2.26 8.61 10.70
CA TRP A 78 2.98 8.89 11.94
C TRP A 78 3.54 7.62 12.59
N GLY A 79 2.81 6.50 12.51
CA GLY A 79 3.23 5.23 13.08
C GLY A 79 4.49 4.67 12.40
N VAL A 80 4.58 4.79 11.08
CA VAL A 80 5.74 4.41 10.27
C VAL A 80 6.96 5.29 10.62
N ARG A 81 6.75 6.60 10.83
CA ARG A 81 7.79 7.51 11.31
C ARG A 81 8.24 7.17 12.73
N TYR A 82 7.29 6.92 13.63
CA TYR A 82 7.54 6.63 15.05
C TYR A 82 8.43 5.40 15.24
N VAL A 83 8.16 4.32 14.49
CA VAL A 83 8.98 3.11 14.54
C VAL A 83 10.34 3.27 13.85
N GLY A 84 10.58 4.41 13.19
CA GLY A 84 11.83 4.75 12.53
C GLY A 84 12.08 3.91 11.28
N ALA A 85 11.02 3.57 10.52
CA ALA A 85 11.14 2.81 9.27
C ALA A 85 12.02 3.54 8.25
N GLN A 86 11.84 4.86 8.11
CA GLN A 86 12.60 5.73 7.20
C GLN A 86 14.12 5.61 7.36
N LYS A 87 14.61 5.51 8.62
CA LYS A 87 16.04 5.36 8.89
C LYS A 87 16.55 3.98 8.46
N ARG A 88 15.69 2.95 8.46
CA ARG A 88 16.02 1.57 8.13
C ARG A 88 15.98 1.29 6.63
N TRP A 89 15.12 1.98 5.88
CA TRP A 89 15.01 1.85 4.42
C TRP A 89 16.34 2.09 3.69
N LYS A 90 17.25 2.88 4.26
CA LYS A 90 18.64 3.04 3.76
C LYS A 90 19.42 1.72 3.65
N LYS A 91 18.94 0.65 4.28
CA LYS A 91 19.58 -0.69 4.32
C LYS A 91 18.70 -1.76 3.67
N GLY A 92 17.69 -1.37 2.90
CA GLY A 92 16.69 -2.24 2.29
C GLY A 92 15.29 -2.04 2.86
N MET A 93 14.27 -2.27 2.04
CA MET A 93 12.86 -2.00 2.39
C MET A 93 12.01 -3.27 2.55
N GLY A 94 12.64 -4.44 2.72
CA GLY A 94 11.94 -5.71 3.00
C GLY A 94 11.86 -6.70 1.84
N ALA A 95 12.50 -6.40 0.70
CA ALA A 95 12.49 -7.26 -0.49
C ALA A 95 12.76 -8.74 -0.18
N GLY A 96 11.97 -9.62 -0.79
CA GLY A 96 12.11 -11.08 -0.68
C GLY A 96 11.46 -11.72 0.55
N VAL A 97 11.03 -10.94 1.55
CA VAL A 97 10.39 -11.48 2.76
C VAL A 97 8.91 -11.77 2.50
N LYS A 98 8.46 -12.98 2.84
CA LYS A 98 7.06 -13.43 2.71
C LYS A 98 6.30 -13.26 4.02
N ILE A 99 5.23 -12.47 3.99
CA ILE A 99 4.42 -12.14 5.15
C ILE A 99 2.99 -12.67 4.95
N GLY A 100 2.59 -13.65 5.75
CA GLY A 100 1.21 -14.13 5.81
C GLY A 100 0.36 -13.24 6.72
N VAL A 101 -0.72 -12.66 6.20
CA VAL A 101 -1.66 -11.86 6.98
C VAL A 101 -2.91 -12.69 7.23
N ILE A 102 -3.06 -13.22 8.45
CA ILE A 102 -4.24 -14.00 8.85
C ILE A 102 -5.32 -13.04 9.37
N ASP A 103 -6.30 -12.73 8.51
CA ASP A 103 -7.26 -11.65 8.78
C ASP A 103 -8.57 -11.81 7.96
N THR A 104 -9.36 -10.74 7.83
CA THR A 104 -10.64 -10.66 7.10
C THR A 104 -10.48 -10.53 5.58
N GLY A 105 -9.26 -10.66 5.09
CA GLY A 105 -8.96 -10.51 3.68
C GLY A 105 -8.38 -9.15 3.26
N ILE A 106 -7.57 -9.17 2.20
CA ILE A 106 -6.94 -7.99 1.58
C ILE A 106 -7.60 -7.65 0.24
N SER A 107 -7.86 -6.36 0.00
CA SER A 107 -8.32 -5.86 -1.31
C SER A 107 -7.18 -5.89 -2.32
N GLY A 108 -7.14 -6.92 -3.18
CA GLY A 108 -6.08 -7.11 -4.17
C GLY A 108 -6.02 -6.04 -5.27
N GLU A 109 -7.12 -5.33 -5.50
CA GLU A 109 -7.17 -4.21 -6.46
C GLU A 109 -6.69 -2.88 -5.86
N HIS A 110 -6.38 -2.84 -4.55
CA HIS A 110 -5.92 -1.61 -3.93
C HIS A 110 -4.58 -1.19 -4.53
N TYR A 111 -4.52 0.02 -5.06
CA TYR A 111 -3.36 0.45 -5.86
C TYR A 111 -2.04 0.49 -5.08
N GLU A 112 -2.09 0.64 -3.75
CA GLU A 112 -0.92 0.57 -2.85
C GLU A 112 -0.47 -0.85 -2.49
N LEU A 113 -1.27 -1.89 -2.80
CA LEU A 113 -1.03 -3.25 -2.34
C LEU A 113 -0.86 -4.25 -3.48
N LYS A 114 -1.47 -3.96 -4.64
CA LYS A 114 -1.61 -4.93 -5.74
C LYS A 114 -0.29 -5.53 -6.22
N ASN A 115 0.83 -4.78 -6.23
CA ASN A 115 2.10 -5.34 -6.70
C ASN A 115 2.84 -6.10 -5.59
N ARG A 116 2.45 -5.90 -4.33
CA ARG A 116 3.00 -6.59 -3.14
C ARG A 116 2.24 -7.85 -2.78
N LEU A 117 0.96 -7.95 -3.14
CA LEU A 117 0.16 -9.16 -2.95
C LEU A 117 0.59 -10.26 -3.92
N LYS A 118 1.12 -11.36 -3.38
CA LYS A 118 1.69 -12.48 -4.20
C LYS A 118 0.83 -13.74 -4.21
N GLY A 119 -0.31 -13.73 -3.53
CA GLY A 119 -1.23 -14.85 -3.47
C GLY A 119 -1.93 -14.92 -2.13
N GLY A 120 -2.51 -16.07 -1.82
CA GLY A 120 -3.27 -16.25 -0.59
C GLY A 120 -4.18 -17.46 -0.64
N VAL A 121 -4.99 -17.60 0.41
CA VAL A 121 -6.04 -18.61 0.54
C VAL A 121 -7.24 -17.97 1.21
N ASP A 122 -8.44 -18.34 0.76
CA ASP A 122 -9.70 -17.89 1.35
C ASP A 122 -10.46 -19.09 1.95
N PHE A 123 -10.60 -19.12 3.26
CA PHE A 123 -11.29 -20.19 3.99
C PHE A 123 -12.78 -19.91 4.24
N VAL A 124 -13.26 -18.68 4.00
CA VAL A 124 -14.60 -18.24 4.44
C VAL A 124 -15.47 -17.71 3.29
N GLY A 125 -14.88 -17.19 2.22
CA GLY A 125 -15.62 -16.61 1.09
C GLY A 125 -16.44 -15.36 1.46
N GLY A 126 -17.30 -14.91 0.55
CA GLY A 126 -18.15 -13.73 0.77
C GLY A 126 -17.40 -12.40 0.72
N LYS A 127 -18.03 -11.33 1.21
CA LYS A 127 -17.52 -9.96 1.12
C LYS A 127 -16.39 -9.69 2.11
N ARG A 128 -15.40 -8.91 1.70
CA ARG A 128 -14.27 -8.51 2.55
C ARG A 128 -14.69 -7.39 3.51
N ASN A 129 -14.34 -7.53 4.79
CA ASN A 129 -14.63 -6.55 5.86
C ASN A 129 -13.85 -5.24 5.71
N GLY A 130 -12.57 -5.34 5.35
CA GLY A 130 -11.66 -4.20 5.18
C GLY A 130 -10.53 -4.14 6.22
N HIS A 131 -10.70 -4.74 7.39
CA HIS A 131 -9.67 -4.79 8.44
C HIS A 131 -8.32 -5.35 7.92
N GLY A 132 -8.33 -6.49 7.22
CA GLY A 132 -7.12 -7.07 6.65
C GLY A 132 -6.43 -6.18 5.60
N THR A 133 -7.21 -5.39 4.84
CA THR A 133 -6.66 -4.41 3.90
C THR A 133 -5.96 -3.27 4.65
N HIS A 134 -6.51 -2.84 5.78
CA HIS A 134 -5.90 -1.82 6.65
C HIS A 134 -4.60 -2.33 7.27
N VAL A 135 -4.62 -3.55 7.81
CA VAL A 135 -3.42 -4.23 8.34
C VAL A 135 -2.33 -4.35 7.27
N ALA A 136 -2.68 -4.78 6.05
CA ALA A 136 -1.74 -4.93 4.95
C ALA A 136 -1.05 -3.61 4.58
N GLY A 137 -1.78 -2.49 4.52
CA GLY A 137 -1.19 -1.18 4.20
C GLY A 137 -0.16 -0.71 5.21
N ILE A 138 -0.36 -0.99 6.50
CA ILE A 138 0.63 -0.65 7.54
C ILE A 138 1.94 -1.40 7.29
N ILE A 139 1.86 -2.64 6.80
CA ILE A 139 3.03 -3.48 6.54
C ILE A 139 3.72 -3.06 5.23
N VAL A 140 2.98 -3.01 4.11
CA VAL A 140 3.57 -2.99 2.77
C VAL A 140 2.98 -1.97 1.78
N ALA A 141 2.20 -0.97 2.23
CA ALA A 141 1.77 0.07 1.28
C ALA A 141 2.99 0.61 0.52
N GLU A 142 2.90 0.60 -0.80
CA GLU A 142 4.04 0.82 -1.69
C GLU A 142 4.62 2.23 -1.53
N MET A 143 5.95 2.34 -1.64
CA MET A 143 6.60 3.64 -1.81
C MET A 143 6.53 4.02 -3.29
N ASN A 144 5.51 4.78 -3.68
CA ASN A 144 5.19 5.08 -5.07
C ASN A 144 4.81 6.55 -5.33
N GLN A 145 5.14 7.44 -4.38
CA GLN A 145 4.92 8.89 -4.47
C GLN A 145 3.44 9.30 -4.55
N ARG A 146 2.53 8.49 -3.98
CA ARG A 146 1.12 8.83 -3.78
C ARG A 146 0.63 8.14 -2.51
N GLY A 147 -0.52 8.59 -1.99
CA GLY A 147 -1.21 7.93 -0.89
C GLY A 147 -0.33 7.80 0.36
N ILE A 148 -0.03 6.56 0.78
CA ILE A 148 0.79 6.29 1.98
C ILE A 148 1.84 5.22 1.73
N VAL A 149 2.84 5.16 2.61
CA VAL A 149 3.86 4.09 2.63
C VAL A 149 3.79 3.25 3.91
N GLY A 150 3.97 1.93 3.76
CA GLY A 150 4.03 0.96 4.85
C GLY A 150 5.42 0.85 5.48
N VAL A 151 5.56 0.06 6.55
CA VAL A 151 6.84 -0.10 7.26
C VAL A 151 7.89 -0.83 6.41
N SER A 152 7.51 -1.86 5.67
CA SER A 152 8.38 -2.66 4.80
C SER A 152 7.82 -2.72 3.37
N PRO A 153 7.90 -1.62 2.61
CA PRO A 153 7.16 -1.45 1.35
C PRO A 153 7.62 -2.37 0.21
N GLU A 154 8.74 -3.10 0.34
CA GLU A 154 9.19 -4.06 -0.68
C GLU A 154 8.89 -5.52 -0.33
N SER A 155 8.42 -5.81 0.89
CA SER A 155 8.04 -7.17 1.31
C SER A 155 6.86 -7.70 0.49
N TYR A 156 6.72 -9.03 0.43
CA TYR A 156 5.58 -9.69 -0.18
C TYR A 156 4.53 -10.03 0.88
N ILE A 157 3.27 -9.72 0.59
CA ILE A 157 2.14 -10.14 1.43
C ILE A 157 1.37 -11.27 0.78
N TYR A 158 0.86 -12.15 1.64
CA TYR A 158 -0.05 -13.24 1.28
C TYR A 158 -1.35 -13.08 2.07
N ASP A 159 -2.47 -13.06 1.35
CA ASP A 159 -3.80 -12.89 1.91
C ASP A 159 -4.31 -14.23 2.49
N ILE A 160 -4.19 -14.43 3.80
CA ILE A 160 -4.65 -15.66 4.46
C ILE A 160 -5.98 -15.33 5.12
N ARG A 161 -7.04 -15.33 4.31
CA ARG A 161 -8.36 -14.91 4.78
C ARG A 161 -9.00 -16.02 5.61
N ALA A 162 -9.06 -15.77 6.92
CA ALA A 162 -9.60 -16.71 7.91
C ALA A 162 -10.82 -16.15 8.66
N PHE A 163 -11.15 -14.87 8.47
CA PHE A 163 -12.26 -14.20 9.15
C PHE A 163 -13.32 -13.71 8.15
N ASP A 164 -14.59 -13.89 8.51
CA ASP A 164 -15.76 -13.49 7.71
C ASP A 164 -15.95 -11.97 7.66
N GLU A 165 -17.07 -11.52 7.05
CA GLU A 165 -17.38 -10.10 6.90
C GLU A 165 -17.67 -9.39 8.22
N GLU A 166 -18.05 -10.13 9.27
CA GLU A 166 -18.22 -9.63 10.65
C GLU A 166 -16.94 -9.72 11.49
N GLY A 167 -15.84 -10.23 10.93
CA GLY A 167 -14.59 -10.41 11.67
C GLY A 167 -14.61 -11.60 12.64
N ARG A 168 -15.39 -12.63 12.33
CA ARG A 168 -15.47 -13.88 13.12
C ARG A 168 -14.72 -15.00 12.42
N SER A 169 -14.18 -15.92 13.21
CA SER A 169 -13.52 -17.13 12.73
C SER A 169 -13.72 -18.27 13.72
N SER A 170 -13.64 -19.50 13.22
CA SER A 170 -13.56 -20.68 14.07
C SER A 170 -12.10 -20.99 14.41
N LEU A 171 -11.86 -21.58 15.60
CA LEU A 171 -10.52 -22.03 15.94
C LEU A 171 -9.96 -23.03 14.89
N ALA A 172 -10.80 -23.90 14.34
CA ALA A 172 -10.39 -24.84 13.30
C ALA A 172 -9.87 -24.12 12.03
N THR A 173 -10.52 -23.03 11.63
CA THR A 173 -10.08 -22.19 10.51
C THR A 173 -8.75 -21.50 10.81
N ILE A 174 -8.57 -20.99 12.03
CA ILE A 174 -7.30 -20.37 12.46
C ILE A 174 -6.15 -21.40 12.42
N LEU A 175 -6.39 -22.63 12.88
CA LEU A 175 -5.39 -23.70 12.81
C LEU A 175 -5.01 -24.01 11.35
N GLN A 176 -6.00 -24.09 10.44
CA GLN A 176 -5.74 -24.29 9.01
C GLN A 176 -4.95 -23.14 8.39
N ALA A 177 -5.24 -21.90 8.76
CA ALA A 177 -4.52 -20.72 8.27
C ALA A 177 -3.03 -20.73 8.70
N ILE A 178 -2.74 -21.10 9.94
CA ILE A 178 -1.35 -21.24 10.41
C ILE A 178 -0.66 -22.43 9.71
N HIS A 179 -1.37 -23.55 9.53
CA HIS A 179 -0.84 -24.68 8.77
C HIS A 179 -0.49 -24.31 7.34
N TRP A 180 -1.38 -23.63 6.63
CA TRP A 180 -1.11 -23.14 5.29
C TRP A 180 0.11 -22.22 5.25
N SER A 181 0.28 -21.35 6.26
CA SER A 181 1.46 -20.49 6.38
C SER A 181 2.76 -21.28 6.51
N ILE A 182 2.73 -22.38 7.28
CA ILE A 182 3.87 -23.30 7.43
C ILE A 182 4.18 -23.99 6.10
N ASP A 183 3.17 -24.56 5.45
CA ASP A 183 3.35 -25.35 4.23
C ASP A 183 3.83 -24.46 3.05
N ASN A 184 3.45 -23.19 3.05
CA ASN A 184 3.88 -22.20 2.05
C ASN A 184 5.16 -21.44 2.45
N GLN A 185 5.80 -21.83 3.56
CA GLN A 185 7.08 -21.28 4.03
C GLN A 185 7.02 -19.75 4.15
N MET A 186 6.00 -19.24 4.83
CA MET A 186 5.95 -17.83 5.22
C MET A 186 7.12 -17.54 6.17
N ASP A 187 7.73 -16.37 6.03
CA ASP A 187 8.79 -15.93 6.92
C ASP A 187 8.22 -15.32 8.21
N ILE A 188 7.10 -14.60 8.06
CA ILE A 188 6.41 -13.90 9.15
C ILE A 188 4.90 -14.13 9.03
N ILE A 189 4.22 -14.34 10.14
CA ILE A 189 2.76 -14.37 10.23
C ILE A 189 2.29 -13.21 11.12
N ASN A 190 1.41 -12.36 10.57
CA ASN A 190 0.72 -11.32 11.31
C ASN A 190 -0.68 -11.81 11.72
N MET A 191 -0.97 -11.78 13.01
CA MET A 191 -2.25 -12.21 13.61
C MET A 191 -2.89 -11.04 14.37
N SER A 192 -3.68 -10.23 13.66
CA SER A 192 -4.36 -9.06 14.23
C SER A 192 -5.73 -9.41 14.84
N PHE A 193 -5.78 -10.53 15.56
CA PHE A 193 -6.95 -11.06 16.25
C PHE A 193 -6.57 -11.55 17.66
N GLY A 194 -7.58 -11.84 18.47
CA GLY A 194 -7.38 -12.36 19.82
C GLY A 194 -8.55 -13.22 20.30
N MET A 195 -8.26 -14.13 21.23
CA MET A 195 -9.25 -14.91 21.96
C MET A 195 -8.86 -15.00 23.45
N PRO A 196 -9.84 -15.02 24.36
CA PRO A 196 -9.56 -14.99 25.80
C PRO A 196 -9.05 -16.33 26.34
N GLN A 197 -9.45 -17.45 25.74
CA GLN A 197 -9.14 -18.78 26.25
C GLN A 197 -7.83 -19.34 25.69
N TYR A 198 -7.08 -20.06 26.53
CA TYR A 198 -5.96 -20.87 26.08
C TYR A 198 -6.47 -22.04 25.23
N SER A 199 -5.73 -22.42 24.19
CA SER A 199 -5.99 -23.63 23.41
C SER A 199 -4.72 -24.41 23.19
N GLU A 200 -4.72 -25.67 23.64
CA GLU A 200 -3.59 -26.58 23.47
C GLU A 200 -3.31 -26.88 21.98
N ALA A 201 -4.37 -26.97 21.15
CA ALA A 201 -4.21 -27.16 19.71
C ALA A 201 -3.52 -25.95 19.06
N LEU A 202 -3.91 -24.74 19.46
CA LEU A 202 -3.28 -23.50 18.97
C LEU A 202 -1.83 -23.40 19.45
N ALA A 203 -1.56 -23.69 20.72
CA ALA A 203 -0.20 -23.72 21.27
C ALA A 203 0.72 -24.66 20.48
N ARG A 204 0.24 -25.86 20.11
CA ARG A 204 1.02 -26.83 19.33
C ARG A 204 1.31 -26.35 17.92
N VAL A 205 0.34 -25.75 17.21
CA VAL A 205 0.60 -25.25 15.85
C VAL A 205 1.50 -24.02 15.87
N ILE A 206 1.37 -23.13 16.86
CA ILE A 206 2.28 -22.01 17.09
C ILE A 206 3.70 -22.53 17.33
N LYS A 207 3.86 -23.52 18.20
CA LYS A 207 5.17 -24.16 18.42
C LYS A 207 5.72 -24.75 17.11
N LYS A 208 4.89 -25.45 16.33
CA LYS A 208 5.29 -26.02 15.03
C LYS A 208 5.76 -24.94 14.04
N ALA A 209 5.07 -23.80 13.96
CA ALA A 209 5.48 -22.68 13.12
C ALA A 209 6.82 -22.08 13.59
N ASN A 210 6.99 -21.90 14.91
CA ASN A 210 8.23 -21.43 15.49
C ASN A 210 9.41 -22.38 15.23
N ASP A 211 9.20 -23.70 15.38
CA ASP A 211 10.22 -24.72 15.11
C ASP A 211 10.65 -24.73 13.62
N ARG A 212 9.83 -24.19 12.72
CA ARG A 212 10.15 -23.96 11.30
C ARG A 212 10.79 -22.60 11.02
N GLY A 213 11.05 -21.80 12.06
CA GLY A 213 11.69 -20.49 11.96
C GLY A 213 10.75 -19.34 11.57
N ILE A 214 9.44 -19.56 11.59
CA ILE A 214 8.45 -18.54 11.23
C ILE A 214 8.25 -17.57 12.40
N VAL A 215 8.45 -16.28 12.15
CA VAL A 215 8.21 -15.25 13.16
C VAL A 215 6.72 -14.97 13.27
N MET A 216 6.17 -14.98 14.47
CA MET A 216 4.75 -14.71 14.70
C MET A 216 4.56 -13.44 15.51
N VAL A 217 3.72 -12.54 15.00
CA VAL A 217 3.39 -11.27 15.64
C VAL A 217 1.89 -11.19 15.82
N ALA A 218 1.44 -10.87 17.04
CA ALA A 218 0.01 -10.81 17.35
C ALA A 218 -0.38 -9.57 18.14
N SER A 219 -1.61 -9.11 17.93
CA SER A 219 -2.21 -8.03 18.71
C SER A 219 -2.47 -8.46 20.15
N ALA A 220 -2.17 -7.60 21.13
CA ALA A 220 -2.34 -7.94 22.54
C ALA A 220 -3.81 -7.99 23.01
N GLY A 221 -4.75 -7.34 22.32
CA GLY A 221 -6.15 -7.23 22.74
C GLY A 221 -6.58 -5.78 23.03
N ASN A 222 -7.88 -5.53 22.95
CA ASN A 222 -8.46 -4.17 22.97
C ASN A 222 -9.44 -3.92 24.13
N ASN A 223 -9.38 -4.73 25.19
CA ASN A 223 -10.31 -4.64 26.33
C ASN A 223 -9.70 -3.96 27.57
N GLY A 224 -8.45 -3.50 27.50
CA GLY A 224 -7.72 -2.88 28.61
C GLY A 224 -7.34 -3.84 29.75
N GLY A 225 -7.71 -5.12 29.63
CA GLY A 225 -7.42 -6.18 30.57
C GLY A 225 -6.14 -6.93 30.22
N GLU A 226 -6.16 -8.24 30.45
CA GLU A 226 -5.01 -9.09 30.17
C GLU A 226 -4.82 -9.37 28.67
N VAL A 227 -3.60 -9.72 28.27
CA VAL A 227 -3.21 -10.01 26.88
C VAL A 227 -3.95 -11.23 26.33
N GLU A 228 -4.53 -11.16 25.15
CA GLU A 228 -5.26 -12.29 24.55
C GLU A 228 -4.33 -13.31 23.87
N TYR A 229 -4.85 -14.49 23.56
CA TYR A 229 -4.15 -15.47 22.71
C TYR A 229 -4.43 -15.16 21.24
N PRO A 230 -3.44 -15.27 20.33
CA PRO A 230 -2.15 -15.96 20.51
C PRO A 230 -1.02 -15.10 21.08
N ALA A 231 -1.21 -13.79 21.28
CA ALA A 231 -0.15 -12.90 21.79
C ALA A 231 0.44 -13.30 23.15
N ARG A 232 -0.32 -14.05 23.96
CA ARG A 232 0.15 -14.57 25.25
C ARG A 232 1.03 -15.84 25.16
N TYR A 233 1.10 -16.52 24.02
CA TYR A 233 2.02 -17.68 23.86
C TYR A 233 3.48 -17.21 23.83
N ASP A 234 4.37 -17.96 24.48
CA ASP A 234 5.77 -17.54 24.67
C ASP A 234 6.55 -17.40 23.34
N GLN A 235 6.15 -18.13 22.29
CA GLN A 235 6.76 -18.05 20.95
C GLN A 235 6.22 -16.88 20.10
N VAL A 236 5.23 -16.13 20.58
CA VAL A 236 4.56 -15.07 19.81
C VAL A 236 4.98 -13.70 20.33
N ILE A 237 5.30 -12.80 19.40
CA ILE A 237 5.55 -11.40 19.73
C ILE A 237 4.21 -10.69 19.91
N GLY A 238 3.74 -10.59 21.15
CA GLY A 238 2.55 -9.83 21.49
C GLY A 238 2.81 -8.31 21.51
N VAL A 239 1.91 -7.55 20.88
CA VAL A 239 2.06 -6.11 20.64
C VAL A 239 0.91 -5.30 21.24
N SER A 240 1.24 -4.45 22.21
CA SER A 240 0.33 -3.44 22.78
C SER A 240 0.32 -2.14 21.98
N ALA A 241 -0.76 -1.38 22.07
CA ALA A 241 -0.99 -0.14 21.32
C ALA A 241 -0.58 1.10 22.12
N ILE A 242 0.16 1.99 21.48
CA ILE A 242 0.48 3.33 21.99
C ILE A 242 -0.08 4.43 21.07
N ASP A 243 -0.29 5.60 21.65
CA ASP A 243 -0.63 6.83 20.93
C ASP A 243 0.61 7.59 20.42
N GLN A 244 0.38 8.74 19.78
CA GLN A 244 1.42 9.60 19.22
C GLN A 244 2.40 10.15 20.27
N ASN A 245 2.00 10.20 21.54
CA ASN A 245 2.83 10.63 22.66
C ASN A 245 3.63 9.47 23.27
N GLY A 246 3.52 8.25 22.71
CA GLY A 246 4.13 7.04 23.24
C GLY A 246 3.43 6.49 24.48
N LYS A 247 2.23 6.99 24.82
CA LYS A 247 1.46 6.52 25.97
C LYS A 247 0.67 5.28 25.58
N LEU A 248 0.61 4.30 26.49
CA LEU A 248 -0.23 3.11 26.31
C LEU A 248 -1.70 3.53 26.17
N ALA A 249 -2.35 3.09 25.09
CA ALA A 249 -3.76 3.38 24.86
C ALA A 249 -4.63 2.74 25.96
N SER A 250 -5.71 3.41 26.37
CA SER A 250 -6.59 2.93 27.47
C SER A 250 -7.17 1.54 27.19
N PHE A 251 -7.54 1.27 25.94
CA PHE A 251 -8.06 -0.01 25.47
C PHE A 251 -6.98 -1.08 25.33
N SER A 252 -5.68 -0.73 25.31
CA SER A 252 -4.65 -1.72 25.07
C SER A 252 -4.55 -2.70 26.24
N SER A 253 -4.73 -3.98 25.93
CA SER A 253 -4.45 -5.07 26.86
C SER A 253 -2.96 -5.08 27.24
N ARG A 254 -2.69 -5.59 28.45
CA ARG A 254 -1.40 -5.47 29.14
C ARG A 254 -1.13 -6.70 30.02
N GLY A 255 0.13 -6.87 30.44
CA GLY A 255 0.56 -7.99 31.27
C GLY A 255 1.43 -9.00 30.51
N ARG A 256 1.48 -10.24 30.99
CA ARG A 256 2.31 -11.31 30.40
C ARG A 256 1.95 -11.52 28.91
N GLY A 257 2.95 -11.57 28.04
CA GLY A 257 2.79 -11.72 26.58
C GLY A 257 2.84 -10.40 25.79
N ALA A 258 2.63 -9.25 26.44
CA ALA A 258 2.77 -7.93 25.79
C ALA A 258 4.25 -7.49 25.76
N ASN A 259 5.03 -8.11 24.89
CA ASN A 259 6.49 -7.96 24.89
C ASN A 259 6.97 -6.77 24.04
N ARG A 260 6.08 -6.16 23.25
CA ARG A 260 6.36 -4.97 22.43
C ARG A 260 5.21 -3.96 22.50
N LYS A 261 5.54 -2.70 22.21
CA LYS A 261 4.60 -1.59 22.08
C LYS A 261 4.80 -0.94 20.72
N ALA A 262 3.72 -0.63 20.03
CA ALA A 262 3.78 0.02 18.73
C ALA A 262 2.55 0.94 18.49
N PRO A 263 2.65 1.88 17.54
CA PRO A 263 1.56 2.78 17.15
C PRO A 263 0.24 2.05 16.88
N GLY A 264 -0.81 2.37 17.64
CA GLY A 264 -2.13 1.75 17.48
C GLY A 264 -3.31 2.70 17.65
N VAL A 265 -3.07 4.01 17.70
CA VAL A 265 -4.11 5.05 17.79
C VAL A 265 -4.03 5.99 16.59
N ASP A 266 -5.15 6.29 15.95
CA ASP A 266 -5.28 7.12 14.76
C ASP A 266 -4.32 6.69 13.64
N ILE A 267 -4.28 5.38 13.37
CA ILE A 267 -3.42 4.80 12.35
C ILE A 267 -4.11 4.89 11.00
N LEU A 268 -3.62 5.77 10.14
CA LEU A 268 -4.02 5.86 8.74
C LEU A 268 -3.46 4.67 7.96
N SER A 269 -4.32 3.94 7.25
CA SER A 269 -3.91 2.89 6.34
C SER A 269 -4.90 2.70 5.19
N THR A 270 -4.56 1.85 4.24
CA THR A 270 -5.37 1.46 3.06
C THR A 270 -6.70 0.85 3.46
N TRP A 271 -7.73 1.04 2.63
CA TRP A 271 -9.09 0.56 2.84
C TRP A 271 -9.71 0.13 1.50
N PRO A 272 -10.60 -0.88 1.46
CA PRO A 272 -11.20 -1.33 0.20
C PRO A 272 -11.80 -0.20 -0.63
N GLY A 273 -11.69 -0.33 -1.96
CA GLY A 273 -12.17 0.69 -2.90
C GLY A 273 -11.17 1.83 -3.16
N ASN A 274 -9.86 1.56 -3.03
CA ASN A 274 -8.80 2.57 -3.21
C ASN A 274 -8.92 3.77 -2.24
N GLN A 275 -9.37 3.49 -1.02
CA GLN A 275 -9.60 4.48 0.02
C GLN A 275 -8.56 4.35 1.14
N PHE A 276 -8.59 5.30 2.08
CA PHE A 276 -7.82 5.22 3.32
C PHE A 276 -8.74 5.41 4.52
N ARG A 277 -8.36 4.84 5.66
CA ARG A 277 -9.12 4.95 6.90
C ARG A 277 -8.19 5.05 8.10
N LYS A 278 -8.59 5.83 9.11
CA LYS A 278 -7.93 5.83 10.43
C LYS A 278 -8.63 4.83 11.35
N LEU A 279 -7.87 3.96 12.00
CA LEU A 279 -8.37 2.99 12.97
C LEU A 279 -7.54 3.01 14.27
N ASN A 280 -8.19 2.53 15.33
CA ASN A 280 -7.62 2.35 16.66
C ASN A 280 -7.63 0.86 17.00
N GLY A 281 -6.53 0.34 17.54
CA GLY A 281 -6.45 -1.03 18.02
C GLY A 281 -5.02 -1.55 18.13
N THR A 282 -4.82 -2.54 19.00
CA THR A 282 -3.62 -3.38 19.00
C THR A 282 -3.44 -4.13 17.68
N SER A 283 -4.55 -4.38 16.96
CA SER A 283 -4.58 -4.88 15.58
C SER A 283 -3.85 -3.99 14.58
N MET A 284 -3.77 -2.67 14.84
CA MET A 284 -2.98 -1.72 14.04
C MET A 284 -1.54 -1.58 14.57
N ALA A 285 -1.28 -1.95 15.82
CA ALA A 285 0.06 -1.96 16.41
C ALA A 285 0.90 -3.14 15.94
N ALA A 286 0.32 -4.35 15.93
CA ALA A 286 0.98 -5.57 15.46
C ALA A 286 1.67 -5.43 14.07
N PRO A 287 1.00 -4.91 13.01
CA PRO A 287 1.61 -4.82 11.69
C PRO A 287 2.83 -3.89 11.61
N HIS A 288 2.95 -2.90 12.50
CA HIS A 288 4.18 -2.09 12.58
C HIS A 288 5.39 -2.95 13.00
N VAL A 289 5.20 -3.83 13.98
CA VAL A 289 6.25 -4.76 14.45
C VAL A 289 6.54 -5.82 13.38
N THR A 290 5.50 -6.34 12.73
CA THR A 290 5.62 -7.25 11.57
C THR A 290 6.53 -6.64 10.49
N GLY A 291 6.26 -5.40 10.06
CA GLY A 291 7.09 -4.73 9.07
C GLY A 291 8.54 -4.50 9.54
N LEU A 292 8.74 -4.15 10.82
CA LEU A 292 10.10 -4.03 11.37
C LEU A 292 10.87 -5.35 11.35
N MET A 293 10.19 -6.47 11.65
CA MET A 293 10.80 -7.80 11.57
C MET A 293 11.15 -8.15 10.12
N ALA A 294 10.30 -7.77 9.16
CA ALA A 294 10.59 -7.96 7.73
C ALA A 294 11.82 -7.17 7.27
N LEU A 295 11.91 -5.88 7.64
CA LEU A 295 13.11 -5.07 7.37
C LEU A 295 14.38 -5.69 7.98
N GLN A 296 14.28 -6.25 9.19
CA GLN A 296 15.41 -6.89 9.85
C GLN A 296 15.81 -8.20 9.16
N MET A 297 14.84 -8.99 8.71
CA MET A 297 15.08 -10.27 8.06
C MET A 297 15.65 -10.11 6.65
N ALA A 298 15.13 -9.16 5.86
CA ALA A 298 15.63 -8.88 4.51
C ALA A 298 17.13 -8.55 4.48
N ARG A 299 17.64 -7.88 5.52
CA ARG A 299 19.09 -7.58 5.66
C ARG A 299 19.97 -8.81 5.85
N ARG A 300 19.38 -9.97 6.15
CA ARG A 300 20.08 -11.25 6.34
C ARG A 300 19.89 -12.20 5.15
N LEU A 301 19.04 -11.85 4.18
CA LEU A 301 18.85 -12.67 2.99
C LEU A 301 20.09 -12.53 2.08
N PRO A 302 20.65 -13.64 1.58
CA PRO A 302 21.70 -13.57 0.57
C PRO A 302 21.15 -12.95 -0.72
N ALA A 303 21.99 -12.15 -1.40
CA ALA A 303 21.63 -11.36 -2.58
C ALA A 303 20.89 -12.15 -3.69
N SER A 304 21.15 -13.46 -3.79
CA SER A 304 20.50 -14.36 -4.76
C SER A 304 18.98 -14.52 -4.59
N LYS A 305 18.41 -14.22 -3.41
CA LYS A 305 16.95 -14.20 -3.20
C LYS A 305 16.33 -12.81 -3.37
N ALA A 306 17.14 -11.75 -3.35
CA ALA A 306 16.67 -10.37 -3.55
C ALA A 306 16.45 -10.05 -5.05
N GLU A 307 17.18 -10.72 -5.94
CA GLU A 307 17.12 -10.50 -7.40
C GLU A 307 16.28 -11.53 -8.16
N ALA A 308 15.90 -12.64 -7.53
CA ALA A 308 15.15 -13.72 -8.18
C ALA A 308 13.63 -13.41 -8.27
N THR A 309 13.24 -12.22 -8.76
CA THR A 309 11.88 -11.96 -9.27
C THR A 309 11.87 -10.67 -10.11
N VAL A 310 12.34 -10.77 -11.36
CA VAL A 310 11.94 -9.88 -12.47
C VAL A 310 11.00 -10.68 -13.37
#